data_AF-A0A9D9DT79-F1
#
_entry.id   AF-A0A9D9DT79-F1
#
_cell.length_a   1.000
_cell.length_b   1.000
_cell.length_c   1.000
_cell.angle_alpha   90.00
_cell.angle_beta   90.00
_cell.angle_gamma   90.00
#
_symmetry.space_group_name_H-M   'P 1'
#
loop_
_entity.id
_entity.type
_entity.pdbx_description
1 polymer ?
#
loop_
_entity_poly.entity_id
_entity_poly.type
_entity_poly.pdbx_seq_one_letter_code
_entity_poly.pdbx_strand_id
1 'polypeptide(L)'
;MKEKAGQKEEKPVVVSDERDLDIEQKLTSLYALQCVDSAIDKIRTLRGELPLEVQDLEDDIAGYSSKIEKVEAEMAEINKNIADRKAAITDNKAQLKKYDKQLKDVKNSREYDALNKEIEYQKLENELHEKRIREANAQLEKKQAELEHLEEVRSGRQKDLD
;
A
#
# COMPACT_ATOMS: atom_id res chain seq x y z
N MET A 1 53.91 6.99 37.91
CA MET A 1 54.37 5.89 37.03
C MET A 1 53.47 5.92 35.81
N LYS A 2 53.79 6.71 34.76
CA LYS A 2 54.66 6.40 33.61
C LYS A 2 54.38 5.03 32.98
N GLU A 3 53.59 5.02 31.91
CA GLU A 3 53.78 4.15 30.72
C GLU A 3 52.82 4.63 29.61
N LYS A 4 53.28 5.61 28.81
CA LYS A 4 53.83 5.45 27.45
C LYS A 4 52.76 5.16 26.39
N ALA A 5 52.38 6.24 25.72
CA ALA A 5 51.76 6.27 24.42
C ALA A 5 52.56 5.38 23.43
N GLY A 6 51.92 4.34 22.92
CA GLY A 6 52.41 3.60 21.76
C GLY A 6 52.09 4.40 20.51
N GLN A 7 53.04 5.24 20.10
CA GLN A 7 53.11 5.72 18.71
C GLN A 7 53.20 4.49 17.81
N LYS A 8 52.14 4.22 17.03
CA LYS A 8 52.27 3.40 15.83
C LYS A 8 53.11 4.23 14.87
N GLU A 9 54.39 3.91 14.78
CA GLU A 9 55.27 4.42 13.74
C GLU A 9 54.67 4.03 12.39
N GLU A 10 54.07 5.01 11.70
CA GLU A 10 53.87 4.94 10.26
C GLU A 10 55.26 4.83 9.63
N LYS A 11 55.59 3.61 9.20
CA LYS A 11 56.78 3.39 8.39
C LYS A 11 56.64 4.25 7.13
N PRO A 12 57.68 5.02 6.76
CA PRO A 12 57.62 5.87 5.59
C PRO A 12 57.43 4.97 4.37
N VAL A 13 56.41 5.26 3.55
CA VAL A 13 56.30 4.66 2.23
C VAL A 13 57.44 5.23 1.41
N VAL A 14 58.55 4.50 1.37
CA VAL A 14 59.71 4.83 0.54
C VAL A 14 59.26 4.65 -0.90
N VAL A 15 58.98 5.76 -1.58
CA VAL A 15 58.78 5.76 -3.03
C VAL A 15 60.16 5.52 -3.65
N SER A 16 60.50 4.24 -3.82
CA SER A 16 61.67 3.80 -4.59
C SER A 16 61.52 4.23 -6.04
N ASP A 17 62.54 4.92 -6.58
CA ASP A 17 62.65 5.36 -7.97
C ASP A 17 62.26 4.21 -8.93
N GLU A 18 61.24 4.39 -9.78
CA GLU A 18 60.66 3.36 -10.67
C GLU A 18 61.68 2.71 -11.64
N ARG A 19 62.90 3.24 -11.69
CA ARG A 19 63.98 2.84 -12.58
C ARG A 19 64.69 1.56 -12.12
N ASP A 20 64.65 1.21 -10.84
CA ASP A 20 65.45 0.09 -10.27
C ASP A 20 64.65 -1.19 -9.95
N LEU A 21 63.35 -1.24 -10.25
CA LEU A 21 62.52 -2.44 -10.05
C LEU A 21 62.79 -3.50 -11.16
N ASP A 22 62.79 -4.78 -10.78
CA ASP A 22 62.86 -5.89 -11.73
C ASP A 22 61.59 -5.91 -12.62
N ILE A 23 61.73 -6.36 -13.87
CA ILE A 23 60.66 -6.30 -14.88
C ILE A 23 59.41 -7.07 -14.39
N GLU A 24 59.62 -8.19 -13.70
CA GLU A 24 58.55 -9.00 -13.10
C GLU A 24 57.77 -8.22 -12.02
N GLN A 25 58.48 -7.43 -11.19
CA GLN A 25 57.86 -6.60 -10.15
C GLN A 25 57.06 -5.46 -10.76
N LYS A 26 57.58 -4.82 -11.83
CA LYS A 26 56.85 -3.78 -12.58
C LYS A 26 55.57 -4.31 -13.21
N LEU A 27 55.63 -5.49 -13.84
CA LEU A 27 54.46 -6.14 -14.44
C LEU A 27 53.40 -6.52 -13.39
N THR A 28 53.84 -7.02 -12.23
CA THR A 28 52.96 -7.36 -11.12
C THR A 28 52.27 -6.11 -10.54
N SER A 29 53.02 -5.03 -10.33
CA SER A 29 52.47 -3.74 -9.87
C SER A 29 51.51 -3.13 -10.89
N LEU A 30 51.82 -3.23 -12.19
CA LEU A 30 50.95 -2.75 -13.26
C LEU A 30 49.62 -3.53 -13.31
N TYR A 31 49.68 -4.84 -13.17
CA TYR A 31 48.47 -5.67 -13.11
C TYR A 31 47.62 -5.35 -11.88
N ALA A 32 48.23 -5.17 -10.71
CA ALA A 32 47.52 -4.76 -9.50
C ALA A 32 46.84 -3.39 -9.67
N LEU A 33 47.53 -2.42 -10.29
CA LEU A 33 46.94 -1.12 -10.61
C LEU A 33 45.76 -1.25 -11.58
N GLN A 34 45.87 -2.06 -12.64
CA GLN A 34 44.78 -2.30 -13.58
C GLN A 34 43.56 -2.95 -12.92
N CYS A 35 43.76 -3.87 -11.96
CA CYS A 35 42.67 -4.43 -11.17
C CYS A 35 41.97 -3.36 -10.33
N VAL A 36 42.72 -2.44 -9.72
CA VAL A 36 42.17 -1.32 -8.94
C VAL A 36 41.41 -0.36 -9.85
N ASP A 37 41.97 0.04 -10.99
CA ASP A 37 41.29 0.89 -11.97
C ASP A 37 40.00 0.25 -12.50
N SER A 38 40.03 -1.06 -12.78
CA SER A 38 38.82 -1.80 -13.18
C SER A 38 37.76 -1.85 -12.09
N ALA A 39 38.15 -1.87 -10.81
CA ALA A 39 37.22 -1.76 -9.68
C ALA A 39 36.67 -0.34 -9.53
N ILE A 40 37.50 0.68 -9.74
CA ILE A 40 37.08 2.09 -9.73
C ILE A 40 36.05 2.36 -10.84
N ASP A 41 36.25 1.83 -12.04
CA ASP A 41 35.31 2.00 -13.14
C ASP A 41 33.96 1.34 -12.84
N LYS A 42 33.95 0.14 -12.26
CA LYS A 42 32.71 -0.50 -11.79
C LYS A 42 31.97 0.35 -10.76
N ILE A 43 32.67 0.93 -9.79
CA ILE A 43 32.08 1.83 -8.78
C ILE A 43 31.50 3.08 -9.46
N ARG A 44 32.18 3.64 -10.46
CA ARG A 44 31.70 4.83 -11.18
C ARG A 44 30.44 4.53 -11.99
N THR A 45 30.36 3.36 -12.64
CA THR A 45 29.16 2.91 -13.36
C THR A 45 27.99 2.73 -12.39
N LEU A 46 28.19 1.98 -11.30
CA LEU A 46 27.16 1.78 -10.28
C LEU A 46 26.68 3.10 -9.67
N ARG A 47 27.58 4.07 -9.44
CA ARG A 47 27.21 5.40 -8.94
C ARG A 47 26.35 6.20 -9.93
N GLY A 48 26.45 5.92 -11.24
CA GLY A 48 25.60 6.55 -12.25
C GLY A 48 24.24 5.88 -12.38
N GLU A 49 24.18 4.57 -12.22
CA GLU A 49 22.95 3.77 -12.32
C GLU A 49 22.10 3.83 -11.04
N LEU A 50 22.72 3.84 -9.86
CA LEU A 50 22.03 3.85 -8.57
C LEU A 50 21.06 5.03 -8.37
N PRO A 51 21.38 6.28 -8.77
CA PRO A 51 20.42 7.39 -8.68
C PRO A 51 19.16 7.19 -9.54
N LEU A 52 19.28 6.50 -10.68
CA LEU A 52 18.12 6.18 -11.53
C LEU A 52 17.27 5.10 -10.86
N GLU A 53 17.88 4.06 -10.31
CA GLU A 53 17.17 3.01 -9.57
C GLU A 53 16.43 3.57 -8.34
N VAL A 54 17.07 4.48 -7.59
CA VAL A 54 16.44 5.18 -6.46
C VAL A 54 15.23 5.98 -6.91
N GLN A 55 15.36 6.72 -8.02
CA GLN A 55 14.24 7.49 -8.57
C GLN A 55 13.10 6.57 -9.04
N ASP A 56 13.41 5.47 -9.73
CA ASP A 56 12.41 4.51 -10.20
C ASP A 56 11.65 3.89 -9.01
N LEU A 57 12.34 3.57 -7.92
CA LEU A 57 11.73 3.08 -6.68
C LEU A 57 10.84 4.15 -6.01
N GLU A 58 11.28 5.40 -5.96
CA GLU A 58 10.47 6.52 -5.43
C GLU A 58 9.18 6.73 -6.25
N ASP A 59 9.27 6.69 -7.57
CA ASP A 59 8.14 6.83 -8.49
C ASP A 59 7.16 5.64 -8.34
N ASP A 60 7.67 4.41 -8.19
CA ASP A 60 6.85 3.23 -7.91
C ASP A 60 6.11 3.38 -6.58
N ILE A 61 6.80 3.79 -5.50
CA ILE A 61 6.19 4.00 -4.17
C ILE A 61 5.10 5.08 -4.24
N ALA A 62 5.33 6.18 -4.94
CA ALA A 62 4.33 7.22 -5.14
C ALA A 62 3.12 6.70 -5.93
N GLY A 63 3.36 5.88 -6.94
CA GLY A 63 2.33 5.20 -7.73
C GLY A 63 1.47 4.25 -6.89
N TYR A 64 2.09 3.43 -6.05
CA TYR A 64 1.38 2.53 -5.13
C TYR A 64 0.61 3.31 -4.07
N SER A 65 1.19 4.37 -3.49
CA SER A 65 0.52 5.23 -2.52
C SER A 65 -0.76 5.86 -3.10
N SER A 66 -0.68 6.37 -4.33
CA SER A 66 -1.85 6.93 -5.04
C SER A 66 -2.92 5.88 -5.34
N LYS A 67 -2.55 4.62 -5.56
CA LYS A 67 -3.50 3.51 -5.75
C LYS A 67 -4.20 3.17 -4.43
N ILE A 68 -3.45 3.12 -3.33
CA ILE A 68 -4.00 2.87 -1.99
C ILE A 68 -5.05 3.94 -1.64
N GLU A 69 -4.72 5.23 -1.80
CA GLU A 69 -5.66 6.32 -1.53
C GLU A 69 -6.96 6.21 -2.32
N LYS A 70 -6.89 5.77 -3.59
CA LYS A 70 -8.08 5.54 -4.41
C LYS A 70 -8.93 4.39 -3.89
N VAL A 71 -8.30 3.27 -3.52
CA VAL A 71 -9.01 2.11 -2.95
C VAL A 71 -9.66 2.48 -1.61
N GLU A 72 -8.97 3.23 -0.75
CA GLU A 72 -9.54 3.74 0.51
C GLU A 72 -10.75 4.65 0.28
N ALA A 73 -10.68 5.54 -0.72
CA ALA A 73 -11.80 6.40 -1.08
C ALA A 73 -13.01 5.60 -1.59
N GLU A 74 -12.79 4.60 -2.44
CA GLU A 74 -13.83 3.69 -2.91
C GLU A 74 -14.47 2.92 -1.74
N MET A 75 -13.67 2.42 -0.80
CA MET A 75 -14.15 1.75 0.40
C MET A 75 -14.97 2.67 1.30
N ALA A 76 -14.57 3.93 1.45
CA ALA A 76 -15.32 4.92 2.21
C ALA A 76 -16.70 5.19 1.57
N GLU A 77 -16.77 5.27 0.24
CA GLU A 77 -18.04 5.43 -0.49
C GLU A 77 -18.95 4.20 -0.31
N ILE A 78 -18.41 2.98 -0.39
CA ILE A 78 -19.16 1.75 -0.15
C ILE A 78 -19.72 1.73 1.29
N ASN A 79 -18.91 2.11 2.28
CA ASN A 79 -19.33 2.20 3.67
C ASN A 79 -20.46 3.23 3.88
N LYS A 80 -20.36 4.39 3.23
CA LYS A 80 -21.42 5.40 3.25
C LYS A 80 -22.72 4.83 2.67
N ASN A 81 -22.65 4.17 1.52
CA ASN A 81 -23.82 3.52 0.91
C ASN A 81 -24.44 2.45 1.81
N ILE A 82 -23.64 1.68 2.55
CA ILE A 82 -24.12 0.72 3.55
C ILE A 82 -24.86 1.44 4.69
N ALA A 83 -24.30 2.55 5.21
CA ALA A 83 -24.91 3.33 6.28
C ALA A 83 -26.27 3.92 5.84
N ASP A 84 -26.33 4.52 4.65
CA ASP A 84 -27.56 5.09 4.09
C ASP A 84 -28.65 4.02 3.93
N ARG A 85 -28.28 2.82 3.46
CA ARG A 85 -29.22 1.69 3.36
C ARG A 85 -29.70 1.18 4.71
N LYS A 86 -28.82 1.15 5.73
CA LYS A 86 -29.22 0.79 7.09
C LYS A 86 -30.22 1.80 7.66
N ALA A 87 -30.02 3.09 7.41
CA ALA A 87 -30.97 4.13 7.81
C ALA A 87 -32.34 3.95 7.11
N ALA A 88 -32.34 3.69 5.80
CA ALA A 88 -33.57 3.40 5.06
C ALA A 88 -34.32 2.18 5.63
N ILE A 89 -33.62 1.10 5.99
CA ILE A 89 -34.23 -0.06 6.65
C ILE A 89 -34.87 0.33 7.99
N THR A 90 -34.22 1.18 8.78
CA THR A 90 -34.79 1.62 10.06
C THR A 90 -36.07 2.45 9.87
N ASP A 91 -36.10 3.31 8.86
CA ASP A 91 -37.28 4.12 8.54
C ASP A 91 -38.43 3.27 8.01
N ASN A 92 -38.15 2.33 7.11
CA ASN A 92 -39.14 1.38 6.58
C ASN A 92 -39.72 0.51 7.70
N LYS A 93 -38.89 0.06 8.66
CA LYS A 93 -39.36 -0.65 9.86
C LYS A 93 -40.27 0.21 10.74
N ALA A 94 -40.03 1.52 10.81
CA ALA A 94 -40.91 2.44 11.53
C ALA A 94 -42.25 2.64 10.81
N GLN A 95 -42.24 2.74 9.48
CA GLN A 95 -43.46 2.84 8.66
C GLN A 95 -44.30 1.56 8.73
N LEU A 96 -43.67 0.38 8.64
CA LEU A 96 -44.34 -0.91 8.84
C LEU A 96 -45.13 -0.95 10.15
N LYS A 97 -44.52 -0.51 11.26
CA LYS A 97 -45.21 -0.44 12.56
C LYS A 97 -46.41 0.52 12.56
N LYS A 98 -46.38 1.59 11.76
CA LYS A 98 -47.52 2.52 11.63
C LYS A 98 -48.63 1.88 10.81
N TYR A 99 -48.29 1.27 9.67
CA TYR A 99 -49.25 0.58 8.81
C TYR A 99 -49.89 -0.61 9.52
N ASP A 100 -49.13 -1.41 10.28
CA ASP A 100 -49.66 -2.51 11.09
C ASP A 100 -50.66 -2.05 12.18
N LYS A 101 -50.50 -0.83 12.69
CA LYS A 101 -51.47 -0.23 13.62
C LYS A 101 -52.72 0.22 12.89
N GLN A 102 -52.57 0.93 11.78
CA GLN A 102 -53.68 1.41 10.96
C GLN A 102 -54.55 0.24 10.46
N LEU A 103 -53.91 -0.87 10.07
CA LEU A 103 -54.59 -2.08 9.58
C LEU A 103 -55.63 -2.62 10.57
N LYS A 104 -55.41 -2.47 11.88
CA LYS A 104 -56.32 -2.97 12.94
C LYS A 104 -57.62 -2.16 13.04
N ASP A 105 -57.59 -0.90 12.61
CA ASP A 105 -58.74 0.01 12.71
C ASP A 105 -59.51 0.11 11.38
N VAL A 106 -59.00 -0.48 10.30
CA VAL A 106 -59.60 -0.41 8.96
C VAL A 106 -60.79 -1.36 8.85
N LYS A 107 -61.96 -0.77 8.57
CA LYS A 107 -63.23 -1.50 8.36
C LYS A 107 -63.62 -1.65 6.89
N ASN A 108 -62.97 -0.88 6.01
CA ASN A 108 -63.22 -0.88 4.57
C ASN A 108 -62.28 -1.87 3.87
N SER A 109 -62.86 -2.87 3.20
CA SER A 109 -62.09 -3.90 2.47
C SER A 109 -61.09 -3.30 1.46
N ARG A 110 -61.45 -2.19 0.80
CA ARG A 110 -60.58 -1.58 -0.21
C ARG A 110 -59.35 -0.89 0.40
N GLU A 111 -59.53 -0.24 1.55
CA GLU A 111 -58.44 0.38 2.29
C GLU A 111 -57.54 -0.68 2.94
N TYR A 112 -58.14 -1.78 3.39
CA TYR A 112 -57.42 -2.91 3.95
C TYR A 112 -56.47 -3.54 2.92
N ASP A 113 -56.96 -3.78 1.70
CA ASP A 113 -56.13 -4.31 0.62
C ASP A 113 -55.03 -3.32 0.19
N ALA A 114 -55.32 -2.02 0.21
CA ALA A 114 -54.32 -0.99 -0.13
C ALA A 114 -53.19 -0.94 0.92
N LEU A 115 -53.52 -0.96 2.21
CA LEU A 115 -52.53 -0.99 3.29
C LEU A 115 -51.71 -2.28 3.28
N ASN A 116 -52.32 -3.44 3.02
CA ASN A 116 -51.56 -4.68 2.92
C ASN A 116 -50.55 -4.66 1.77
N LYS A 117 -50.91 -4.13 0.61
CA LYS A 117 -49.97 -3.95 -0.51
C LYS A 117 -48.81 -3.03 -0.14
N GLU A 118 -49.08 -1.95 0.59
CA GLU A 118 -48.03 -1.05 1.07
C GLU A 118 -47.11 -1.76 2.08
N ILE A 119 -47.66 -2.56 3.00
CA ILE A 119 -46.87 -3.37 3.95
C ILE A 119 -45.98 -4.38 3.19
N GLU A 120 -46.51 -5.06 2.19
CA GLU A 120 -45.74 -6.00 1.35
C GLU A 120 -44.64 -5.27 0.58
N TYR A 121 -44.94 -4.11 0.00
CA TYR A 121 -43.97 -3.27 -0.69
C TYR A 121 -42.79 -2.89 0.22
N GLN A 122 -43.09 -2.38 1.43
CA GLN A 122 -42.08 -2.00 2.41
C GLN A 122 -41.24 -3.20 2.90
N LYS A 123 -41.83 -4.39 3.00
CA LYS A 123 -41.09 -5.63 3.32
C LYS A 123 -40.13 -6.02 2.20
N LEU A 124 -40.58 -6.01 0.95
CA LEU A 124 -39.74 -6.30 -0.22
C LEU A 124 -38.59 -5.29 -0.35
N GLU A 125 -38.84 -4.02 -0.06
CA GLU A 125 -37.81 -2.98 -0.08
C GLU A 125 -36.74 -3.20 1.00
N ASN A 126 -37.14 -3.62 2.21
CA ASN A 126 -36.20 -4.02 3.25
C ASN A 126 -35.33 -5.21 2.82
N GLU A 127 -35.92 -6.26 2.23
CA GLU A 127 -35.16 -7.41 1.72
C GLU A 127 -34.18 -7.00 0.63
N LEU A 128 -34.57 -6.08 -0.26
CA LEU A 128 -33.69 -5.53 -1.29
C LEU A 128 -32.52 -4.76 -0.68
N HIS A 129 -32.76 -3.91 0.33
CA HIS A 129 -31.70 -3.21 1.04
C HIS A 129 -30.74 -4.17 1.74
N GLU A 130 -31.25 -5.21 2.40
CA GLU A 130 -30.42 -6.24 3.05
C GLU A 130 -29.59 -7.03 2.05
N LYS A 131 -30.15 -7.36 0.87
CA LYS A 131 -29.40 -8.00 -0.22
C LYS A 131 -28.26 -7.09 -0.71
N ARG A 132 -28.55 -5.81 -0.96
CA ARG A 132 -27.55 -4.83 -1.41
C ARG A 132 -26.46 -4.58 -0.37
N ILE A 133 -26.79 -4.58 0.92
CA ILE A 133 -25.80 -4.49 2.00
C ILE A 133 -24.87 -5.71 1.98
N ARG A 134 -25.41 -6.93 1.78
CA ARG A 134 -24.58 -8.15 1.66
C ARG A 134 -23.64 -8.08 0.46
N GLU A 135 -24.12 -7.64 -0.70
CA GLU A 135 -23.28 -7.45 -1.89
C GLU A 135 -22.20 -6.40 -1.68
N ALA A 136 -22.55 -5.27 -1.04
CA ALA A 136 -21.60 -4.20 -0.71
C ALA A 136 -20.53 -4.66 0.29
N ASN A 137 -20.89 -5.44 1.31
CA ASN A 137 -19.91 -6.02 2.25
C ASN A 137 -18.95 -6.97 1.53
N ALA A 138 -19.45 -7.82 0.63
CA ALA A 138 -18.58 -8.71 -0.15
C ALA A 138 -17.64 -7.93 -1.10
N GLN A 139 -18.08 -6.78 -1.64
CA GLN A 139 -17.20 -5.89 -2.39
C GLN A 139 -16.14 -5.24 -1.49
N LEU A 140 -16.52 -4.83 -0.28
CA LEU A 140 -15.61 -4.24 0.69
C LEU A 140 -14.54 -5.24 1.10
N GLU A 141 -14.88 -6.51 1.35
CA GLU A 141 -13.90 -7.57 1.65
C GLU A 141 -12.88 -7.75 0.51
N LYS A 142 -13.34 -7.73 -0.74
CA LYS A 142 -12.43 -7.81 -1.90
C LYS A 142 -11.49 -6.60 -1.98
N LYS A 143 -12.02 -5.40 -1.72
CA LYS A 143 -11.24 -4.15 -1.73
C LYS A 143 -10.25 -4.08 -0.56
N GLN A 144 -10.62 -4.62 0.59
CA GLN A 144 -9.73 -4.76 1.74
C GLN A 144 -8.55 -5.68 1.41
N ALA A 145 -8.80 -6.83 0.79
CA ALA A 145 -7.74 -7.73 0.35
C ALA A 145 -6.84 -7.10 -0.74
N GLU A 146 -7.42 -6.32 -1.66
CA GLU A 146 -6.65 -5.53 -2.64
C GLU A 146 -5.75 -4.50 -1.95
N LEU A 147 -6.27 -3.79 -0.94
CA LEU A 147 -5.53 -2.81 -0.17
C LEU A 147 -4.36 -3.45 0.59
N GLU A 148 -4.61 -4.55 1.30
CA GLU A 148 -3.56 -5.29 2.04
C GLU A 148 -2.42 -5.74 1.11
N HIS A 149 -2.75 -6.26 -0.08
CA HIS A 149 -1.75 -6.61 -1.08
C HIS A 149 -0.97 -5.40 -1.58
N LEU A 150 -1.63 -4.27 -1.86
CA LEU A 150 -0.96 -3.04 -2.29
C LEU A 150 -0.03 -2.47 -1.21
N GLU A 151 -0.44 -2.52 0.06
CA GLU A 151 0.38 -2.12 1.20
C GLU A 151 1.60 -3.02 1.37
N GLU A 152 1.45 -4.34 1.20
CA GLU A 152 2.56 -5.29 1.24
C GLU A 152 3.59 -4.99 0.14
N VAL A 153 3.12 -4.80 -1.10
CA VAL A 153 4.00 -4.47 -2.23
C VAL A 153 4.71 -3.14 -2.00
N ARG A 154 3.98 -2.10 -1.57
CA ARG A 154 4.58 -0.78 -1.25
C ARG A 154 5.62 -0.89 -0.14
N SER A 155 5.34 -1.66 0.91
CA SER A 155 6.26 -1.91 2.02
C SER A 155 7.52 -2.64 1.58
N GLY A 156 7.41 -3.60 0.66
CA GLY A 156 8.55 -4.23 0.00
C GLY A 156 9.45 -3.22 -0.70
N ARG A 157 8.87 -2.37 -1.55
CA ARG A 157 9.62 -1.32 -2.26
C ARG A 157 10.25 -0.28 -1.35
N GLN A 158 9.58 0.07 -0.25
CA GLN A 158 10.14 0.96 0.76
C GLN A 158 11.39 0.36 1.41
N LYS A 159 11.40 -0.95 1.69
CA LYS A 159 12.58 -1.63 2.23
C LYS A 159 13.73 -1.74 1.22
N ASP A 160 13.43 -1.77 -0.07
CA ASP A 160 14.46 -1.77 -1.12
C ASP A 160 15.12 -0.39 -1.27
N LEU A 161 14.41 0.68 -0.88
CA LEU A 161 14.89 2.06 -0.89
C LEU A 161 15.70 2.44 0.36
N ASP A 162 15.34 1.88 1.53
CA ASP A 162 15.95 2.15 2.84
C ASP A 162 17.32 1.43 3.03
#